data_AF-A0A806KJK6-F1
#
_entry.id   AF-A0A806KJK6-F1
#
_cell.length_a   1.000
_cell.length_b   1.000
_cell.length_c   1.000
_cell.angle_alpha   90.00
_cell.angle_beta   90.00
_cell.angle_gamma   90.00
#
_symmetry.space_group_name_H-M   'P 1'
#
loop_
_entity.id
_entity.type
_entity.pdbx_description
1 polymer ?
#
loop_
_entity_poly.entity_id
_entity_poly.type
_entity_poly.pdbx_seq_one_letter_code
_entity_poly.pdbx_strand_id
1 'polypeptide(L)' 'MKTGIKKKDAVHLACSVIAGCDYFITTDKRLTNYKTDNIQIVNPIEFVKIWREQHD' A
#
# COMPACT_ATOMS: atom_id res chain seq x y z
N MET A 1 7.21 -4.87 19.77
CA MET A 1 6.49 -4.78 18.48
C MET A 1 7.53 -4.75 17.37
N LYS A 2 7.57 -5.76 16.48
CA LYS A 2 8.67 -6.02 15.52
C LYS A 2 8.36 -5.65 14.06
N THR A 3 7.25 -4.96 13.81
CA THR A 3 6.96 -4.41 12.48
C THR A 3 7.66 -3.05 12.39
N GLY A 4 8.66 -2.89 11.53
CA GLY A 4 9.41 -1.63 11.35
C GLY A 4 8.58 -0.42 10.86
N ILE A 5 7.26 -0.52 10.93
CA ILE A 5 6.24 0.45 10.54
C ILE A 5 5.98 1.39 11.72
N LYS A 6 6.01 2.70 11.48
CA LYS A 6 5.69 3.68 12.52
C LYS A 6 4.18 3.70 12.79
N LYS A 7 3.78 4.13 13.99
CA LYS A 7 2.36 4.19 14.39
C LYS A 7 1.45 4.88 13.35
N LYS A 8 1.86 6.02 12.82
CA LYS A 8 1.06 6.78 11.83
C LYS A 8 0.83 5.97 10.55
N ASP A 9 1.87 5.31 10.07
CA ASP A 9 1.80 4.49 8.86
C ASP A 9 0.90 3.27 9.06
N ALA A 10 0.99 2.63 10.23
CA ALA A 10 0.13 1.50 10.58
C ALA A 10 -1.36 1.90 10.62
N VAL A 11 -1.68 3.09 11.14
CA VAL A 11 -3.05 3.60 11.19
C VAL A 11 -3.59 3.84 9.78
N HIS A 12 -2.85 4.53 8.90
CA HIS A 12 -3.32 4.76 7.53
C HIS A 12 -3.51 3.46 6.74
N LEU A 13 -2.61 2.49 6.92
CA LEU A 13 -2.75 1.18 6.28
C LEU A 13 -4.00 0.45 6.78
N ALA A 14 -4.22 0.44 8.10
CA ALA A 14 -5.42 -0.17 8.70
C ALA A 14 -6.70 0.53 8.22
N CYS A 15 -6.72 1.86 8.15
CA CYS A 15 -7.86 2.60 7.61
C CYS A 15 -8.16 2.21 6.15
N SER A 16 -7.13 2.01 5.34
CA SER A 16 -7.29 1.65 3.92
C SER A 16 -7.85 0.23 3.75
N VAL A 17 -7.39 -0.72 4.59
CA VAL A 17 -7.97 -2.07 4.66
C VAL A 17 -9.43 -2.02 5.10
N ILE A 18 -9.74 -1.27 6.16
CA ILE A 18 -11.11 -1.13 6.69
C ILE A 18 -12.04 -0.46 5.66
N ALA A 19 -11.52 0.50 4.89
CA ALA A 19 -12.26 1.16 3.82
C ALA A 19 -12.47 0.29 2.58
N GLY A 20 -11.87 -0.91 2.52
CA GLY A 20 -11.96 -1.81 1.37
C GLY A 20 -11.19 -1.31 0.15
N CYS A 21 -10.10 -0.57 0.34
CA CYS A 21 -9.26 -0.13 -0.76
C CYS A 21 -8.43 -1.30 -1.31
N ASP A 22 -8.31 -1.38 -2.65
CA ASP A 22 -7.45 -2.38 -3.29
C ASP A 22 -5.94 -2.02 -3.17
N TYR A 23 -5.64 -0.73 -3.17
CA TYR A 23 -4.27 -0.20 -3.21
C TYR A 23 -3.99 0.79 -2.08
N PHE A 24 -2.82 0.67 -1.47
CA PHE A 24 -2.22 1.71 -0.63
C PHE A 24 -1.02 2.32 -1.35
N ILE A 25 -1.20 3.55 -1.85
CA ILE A 25 -0.18 4.23 -2.67
C ILE A 25 0.74 5.05 -1.77
N THR A 26 2.06 4.79 -1.83
CA THR A 26 3.05 5.52 -1.03
C THR A 26 4.41 5.60 -1.71
N THR A 27 5.21 6.61 -1.36
CA THR A 27 6.61 6.74 -1.80
C THR A 27 7.61 6.30 -0.72
N ASP A 28 7.15 5.94 0.48
CA ASP A 28 8.03 5.42 1.54
C ASP A 28 8.46 3.99 1.23
N LYS A 29 9.74 3.83 0.88
CA LYS A 29 10.35 2.53 0.55
C LYS A 29 10.18 1.47 1.64
N ARG A 30 10.10 1.85 2.92
CA ARG A 30 9.91 0.89 4.02
C ARG A 30 8.52 0.27 3.96
N LEU A 31 7.52 1.06 3.58
CA LEU A 31 6.15 0.59 3.39
C LEU A 31 6.01 -0.21 2.10
N THR A 32 6.63 0.21 0.99
CA THR A 32 6.59 -0.54 -0.26
C THR A 32 7.23 -1.94 -0.13
N ASN A 33 8.20 -2.08 0.79
CA ASN A 33 8.81 -3.37 1.13
C ASN A 33 8.00 -4.21 2.12
N TYR A 34 6.97 -3.64 2.77
CA TYR A 34 6.08 -4.39 3.63
C TYR A 34 5.11 -5.20 2.77
N LYS A 35 4.98 -6.49 3.08
CA LYS A 35 4.08 -7.40 2.37
C LYS A 35 2.97 -7.86 3.32
N THR A 36 1.74 -7.82 2.82
CA THR A 36 0.53 -8.27 3.50
C THR A 36 -0.46 -8.72 2.44
N ASP A 37 -1.31 -9.70 2.78
CA ASP A 37 -2.33 -10.22 1.87
C ASP A 37 -3.62 -9.38 1.90
N ASN A 38 -3.70 -8.35 2.76
CA ASN A 38 -4.91 -7.57 2.97
C ASN A 38 -5.10 -6.41 1.98
N ILE A 39 -4.00 -5.83 1.47
CA ILE A 39 -4.03 -4.65 0.59
C ILE A 39 -2.73 -4.56 -0.21
N GLN A 40 -2.81 -4.13 -1.47
CA GLN A 40 -1.63 -4.01 -2.32
C GLN A 40 -0.91 -2.69 -2.07
N ILE A 41 0.31 -2.75 -1.52
CA ILE A 41 1.13 -1.54 -1.29
C ILE A 41 2.02 -1.30 -2.51
N VAL A 42 1.86 -0.15 -3.15
CA VAL A 42 2.56 0.21 -4.40
C VAL A 42 3.05 1.65 -4.35
N ASN A 43 4.05 1.96 -5.15
CA ASN A 43 4.38 3.35 -5.43
C ASN A 43 3.51 3.92 -6.57
N PRO A 44 3.44 5.26 -6.72
CA PRO A 44 2.58 5.87 -7.74
C PRO A 44 2.91 5.44 -9.18
N ILE A 45 4.18 5.18 -9.50
CA ILE A 45 4.61 4.75 -10.83
C ILE A 45 4.13 3.32 -11.10
N GLU A 46 4.27 2.43 -10.11
CA GLU A 46 3.73 1.06 -10.19
C GLU A 46 2.21 1.06 -10.33
N PHE A 47 1.52 1.89 -9.56
CA PHE A 47 0.06 2.00 -9.65
C PHE A 47 -0.40 2.38 -11.06
N VAL A 48 0.21 3.39 -11.68
CA VAL A 48 -0.15 3.80 -13.05
C VAL A 48 0.10 2.68 -14.06
N LYS A 49 1.18 1.90 -13.91
CA LYS A 49 1.44 0.75 -14.80
C LYS A 49 0.35 -0.32 -14.68
N ILE A 50 0.05 -0.74 -13.45
CA ILE A 50 -1.00 -1.72 -13.16
C ILE A 50 -2.34 -1.24 -13.70
N TRP A 51 -2.67 0.04 -13.46
CA TRP A 51 -3.94 0.61 -13.90
C TRP A 51 -4.06 0.60 -15.43
N ARG A 52 -2.99 0.94 -16.16
CA ARG A 52 -2.98 0.89 -17.62
C ARG A 52 -3.15 -0.53 -18.16
N GLU A 53 -2.42 -1.49 -17.59
CA GLU A 53 -2.52 -2.90 -17.98
C GLU A 53 -3.91 -3.51 -17.77
N GLN A 54 -4.71 -2.95 -16.85
CA GLN A 54 -6.08 -3.40 -16.59
C GLN A 54 -7.13 -2.74 -17.51
N HIS A 55 -6.78 -1.65 -18.20
CA HIS A 55 -7.73 -0.83 -18.96
C HIS A 55 -7.36 -0.67 -20.45
N ASP A 56 -6.24 -1.24 -20.89
CA ASP A 56 -5.86 -1.44 -22.30
C ASP A 56 -6.33 -2.83 -22.79
#